data_AF-A0A5K1DAZ7-F1
#
_entry.id   AF-A0A5K1DAZ7-F1
#
_cell.length_a   1.000
_cell.length_b   1.000
_cell.length_c   1.000
_cell.angle_alpha   90.00
_cell.angle_beta   90.00
_cell.angle_gamma   90.00
#
_symmetry.space_group_name_H-M   'P 1'
#
loop_
_entity.id
_entity.type
_entity.pdbx_description
1 polymer ?
#
loop_
_entity_poly.entity_id
_entity_poly.type
_entity_poly.pdbx_seq_one_letter_code
_entity_poly.pdbx_strand_id
1 'polypeptide(L)'
;DLPESQRADAVSSLVYEANARTRDPVYGCAGTIFQLQKQLTELQSQLAMAKAEIHNMQIRQANLMAIWCMETAQSPQAVIDESSIYGVNNNSNDTYQHGQFQFQQGNCGFFDDANIGSLLEPMIWT
;
A
#
# COMPACT_ATOMS: atom_id res chain seq x y z
N ASP A 1 0.58 -47.56 8.23
CA ASP A 1 1.48 -47.60 7.05
C ASP A 1 1.04 -46.61 5.99
N LEU A 2 2.02 -46.01 5.30
CA LEU A 2 1.77 -45.10 4.17
C LEU A 2 1.49 -45.88 2.88
N PRO A 3 0.66 -45.35 1.96
CA PRO A 3 0.51 -45.88 0.61
C PRO A 3 1.86 -45.99 -0.11
N GLU A 4 2.01 -47.00 -0.97
CA GLU A 4 3.27 -47.27 -1.67
C GLU A 4 3.82 -46.06 -2.43
N SER A 5 2.93 -45.28 -3.05
CA SER A 5 3.28 -44.06 -3.77
C SER A 5 3.93 -42.97 -2.92
N GLN A 6 3.66 -42.94 -1.61
CA GLN A 6 4.18 -41.91 -0.69
C GLN A 6 5.41 -42.38 0.10
N ARG A 7 5.71 -43.68 0.08
CA ARG A 7 6.82 -44.24 0.86
C ARG A 7 8.17 -43.65 0.44
N ALA A 8 8.41 -43.49 -0.87
CA ALA A 8 9.67 -42.94 -1.36
C ALA A 8 9.90 -41.48 -0.93
N ASP A 9 8.84 -40.67 -0.93
CA ASP A 9 8.87 -39.27 -0.49
C ASP A 9 9.08 -39.15 1.03
N ALA A 10 8.39 -40.00 1.80
CA ALA A 10 8.58 -40.08 3.25
C ALA A 10 10.01 -40.49 3.62
N VAL A 11 10.58 -41.48 2.93
CA VAL A 11 11.99 -41.87 3.14
C VAL A 11 12.94 -40.71 2.82
N SER A 12 12.68 -39.99 1.72
CA SER A 12 13.49 -38.82 1.35
C SER A 12 13.44 -37.72 2.42
N SER A 13 12.25 -37.47 2.99
CA SER A 13 12.06 -36.52 4.08
C SER A 13 12.80 -36.94 5.36
N LEU A 14 12.74 -38.23 5.73
CA LEU A 14 13.46 -38.77 6.89
C LEU A 14 14.98 -38.67 6.72
N VAL A 15 15.50 -38.99 5.52
CA VAL A 15 16.93 -38.86 5.21
C VAL A 15 17.37 -37.40 5.30
N TYR A 16 16.57 -36.47 4.79
CA TYR A 16 16.84 -35.04 4.91
C TYR A 16 16.90 -34.60 6.38
N GLU A 17 15.91 -34.97 7.20
CA GLU A 17 15.88 -34.61 8.63
C GLU A 17 17.07 -35.19 9.40
N ALA A 18 17.40 -36.47 9.16
CA ALA A 18 18.55 -37.13 9.80
C ALA A 18 19.88 -36.47 9.42
N ASN A 19 20.05 -36.12 8.15
CA ASN A 19 21.25 -35.42 7.68
C ASN A 19 21.33 -34.00 8.28
N ALA A 20 20.20 -33.30 8.40
CA ALA A 20 20.16 -32.00 9.05
C ALA A 20 20.58 -32.10 10.53
N ARG A 21 20.10 -33.11 11.27
CA ARG A 21 20.53 -33.35 12.67
C ARG A 21 22.01 -33.75 12.80
N THR A 22 22.57 -34.40 11.79
CA THR A 22 24.00 -34.74 11.76
C THR A 22 24.86 -33.47 11.64
N ARG A 23 24.41 -32.49 10.85
CA ARG A 23 25.09 -31.21 10.66
C ARG A 23 24.86 -30.22 11.80
N ASP A 24 23.64 -30.20 12.33
CA ASP A 24 23.21 -29.35 13.44
C ASP A 24 22.45 -30.21 14.45
N PRO A 25 23.14 -30.72 15.50
CA PRO A 25 22.53 -31.65 16.45
C PRO A 25 21.50 -30.99 17.38
N VAL A 26 21.47 -29.66 17.46
CA VAL A 26 20.53 -28.94 18.33
C VAL A 26 19.28 -28.57 17.55
N TYR A 27 19.43 -27.93 16.39
CA TYR A 27 18.28 -27.36 15.67
C TYR A 27 17.96 -28.07 14.35
N GLY A 28 18.88 -28.85 13.77
CA GLY A 28 18.64 -29.63 12.55
C GLY A 28 17.89 -28.87 11.44
N CYS A 29 16.76 -29.42 10.99
CA CYS A 29 15.88 -28.78 10.00
C CYS A 29 15.10 -27.58 10.57
N ALA A 30 14.81 -27.56 11.88
CA ALA A 30 14.11 -26.45 12.54
C ALA A 30 14.93 -25.15 12.49
N GLY A 31 16.26 -25.23 12.51
CA GLY A 31 17.14 -24.08 12.31
C GLY A 31 16.95 -23.44 10.94
N THR A 32 16.74 -24.25 9.89
CA THR A 32 16.46 -23.75 8.54
C THR A 32 15.07 -23.11 8.46
N ILE A 33 14.06 -23.73 9.09
CA ILE A 33 12.70 -23.19 9.17
C ILE A 33 12.73 -21.81 9.84
N PHE A 34 13.41 -21.69 10.99
CA PHE A 34 13.54 -20.43 11.71
C PHE A 34 14.19 -19.33 10.87
N GLN A 35 15.27 -19.65 10.14
CA GLN A 35 15.92 -18.67 9.26
C GLN A 35 14.99 -18.17 8.16
N LEU A 36 14.22 -19.07 7.55
CA LEU A 36 13.22 -18.70 6.53
C LEU A 36 12.12 -17.83 7.12
N GLN A 37 11.63 -18.15 8.32
CA GLN A 37 10.65 -17.32 9.03
C GLN A 37 11.20 -15.92 9.32
N LYS A 38 12.45 -15.81 9.77
CA LYS A 38 13.10 -14.52 9.99
C LYS A 38 13.19 -13.69 8.70
N GLN A 39 13.58 -14.32 7.59
CA GLN A 39 13.65 -13.65 6.28
C GLN A 39 12.27 -13.19 5.81
N LEU A 40 11.24 -14.01 6.00
CA LEU A 40 9.86 -13.65 5.69
C LEU A 40 9.42 -12.42 6.48
N THR A 41 9.64 -12.40 7.79
CA THR A 41 9.29 -11.26 8.65
C THR A 41 10.03 -9.98 8.23
N GLU A 42 11.31 -10.08 7.90
CA GLU A 42 12.10 -8.94 7.41
C GLU A 42 11.52 -8.38 6.11
N LEU A 43 11.21 -9.24 5.14
CA LEU A 43 10.60 -8.82 3.87
C LEU A 43 9.22 -8.19 4.08
N GLN A 44 8.40 -8.75 4.98
CA GLN A 44 7.10 -8.18 5.34
C GLN A 44 7.25 -6.78 5.96
N SER A 45 8.24 -6.59 6.83
CA SER A 45 8.57 -5.28 7.42
C SER A 45 8.95 -4.27 6.34
N GLN A 46 9.84 -4.64 5.43
CA GLN A 46 10.25 -3.77 4.31
C GLN A 46 9.07 -3.39 3.42
N LEU A 47 8.18 -4.35 3.13
CA LEU A 47 6.96 -4.08 2.37
C LEU A 47 6.04 -3.10 3.11
N ALA A 48 5.85 -3.27 4.42
CA ALA A 48 5.05 -2.36 5.23
C ALA A 48 5.64 -0.94 5.25
N MET A 49 6.96 -0.82 5.38
CA MET A 49 7.66 0.47 5.31
C MET A 49 7.46 1.16 3.96
N ALA A 50 7.67 0.45 2.85
CA ALA A 50 7.48 1.01 1.51
C ALA A 50 6.04 1.47 1.27
N LYS A 51 5.05 0.69 1.72
CA LYS A 51 3.63 1.06 1.65
C LYS A 51 3.34 2.33 2.45
N ALA A 52 3.86 2.42 3.68
CA ALA A 52 3.70 3.59 4.52
C ALA A 52 4.35 4.84 3.89
N GLU A 53 5.52 4.70 3.26
CA GLU A 53 6.19 5.80 2.57
C GLU A 53 5.36 6.32 1.40
N ILE A 54 4.85 5.43 0.55
CA ILE A 54 3.96 5.81 -0.57
C ILE A 54 2.73 6.55 -0.04
N HIS A 55 2.10 6.04 1.01
CA HIS A 55 0.93 6.68 1.62
C HIS A 55 1.25 8.08 2.16
N ASN A 56 2.38 8.23 2.85
CA ASN A 56 2.85 9.53 3.34
C ASN A 56 3.12 10.53 2.20
N MET A 57 3.68 10.07 1.07
CA MET A 57 3.86 10.91 -0.12
C MET A 57 2.52 11.35 -0.71
N GLN A 58 1.55 10.45 -0.79
CA GLN A 58 0.20 10.77 -1.28
C GLN A 58 -0.51 11.80 -0.39
N ILE A 59 -0.45 11.64 0.94
CA ILE A 59 -0.99 12.63 1.88
C ILE A 59 -0.31 13.98 1.70
N ARG A 60 1.03 14.00 1.58
CA ARG A 60 1.77 15.25 1.35
C ARG A 60 1.33 15.93 0.06
N GLN A 61 1.16 15.17 -1.02
CA GLN A 61 0.69 15.70 -2.30
C GLN A 61 -0.74 16.26 -2.18
N ALA A 62 -1.65 15.53 -1.54
CA ALA A 62 -3.02 15.98 -1.33
C ALA A 62 -3.09 17.26 -0.49
N ASN A 63 -2.26 17.37 0.57
CA ASN A 63 -2.17 18.57 1.39
C ASN A 63 -1.69 19.78 0.59
N LEU A 64 -0.67 19.61 -0.26
CA LEU A 64 -0.19 20.69 -1.14
C LEU A 64 -1.25 21.12 -2.16
N MET A 65 -1.96 20.16 -2.76
CA MET A 65 -3.07 20.46 -3.66
C MET A 65 -4.19 21.23 -2.97
N ALA A 66 -4.55 20.86 -1.74
CA ALA A 66 -5.57 21.57 -0.97
C ALA A 66 -5.18 23.03 -0.71
N ILE A 67 -3.91 23.29 -0.37
CA ILE A 67 -3.39 24.66 -0.19
C ILE A 67 -3.51 25.46 -1.50
N TRP A 68 -3.07 24.88 -2.62
CA TRP A 68 -3.14 25.53 -3.93
C TRP A 68 -4.58 25.86 -4.37
N CYS A 69 -5.52 24.94 -4.16
CA CYS A 69 -6.95 25.19 -4.43
C CYS A 69 -7.52 26.31 -3.57
N MET A 70 -7.07 26.43 -2.32
CA MET A 70 -7.53 27.48 -1.41
C MET A 70 -6.98 28.88 -1.81
N GLU A 71 -5.75 28.95 -2.31
CA GLU A 71 -5.12 30.20 -2.77
C GLU A 71 -5.68 30.70 -4.11
N THR A 72 -5.92 29.79 -5.06
CA THR A 72 -6.54 30.15 -6.35
C THR A 72 -8.01 30.61 -6.22
N ALA A 73 -8.70 30.24 -5.13
CA ALA A 73 -10.03 30.73 -4.81
C ALA A 73 -10.05 32.15 -4.17
N GLN A 74 -8.89 32.70 -3.77
CA GLN A 74 -8.76 33.98 -3.08
C GLN A 74 -8.20 35.11 -3.96
N SER A 75 -8.09 34.94 -5.28
CA SER A 75 -7.88 36.06 -6.20
C SER A 75 -9.21 36.79 -6.45
N PRO A 76 -9.46 37.98 -5.87
CA PRO A 76 -10.36 38.91 -6.50
C PRO A 76 -9.69 39.36 -7.80
N GLN A 77 -10.23 38.93 -8.93
CA GLN A 77 -9.99 39.57 -10.21
C GLN A 77 -10.46 41.02 -10.09
N ALA A 78 -9.55 41.92 -9.70
CA ALA A 78 -9.72 43.34 -9.94
C ALA A 78 -9.60 43.55 -11.44
N VAL A 79 -10.74 43.47 -12.12
CA VAL A 79 -10.90 43.96 -13.49
C VAL A 79 -10.60 45.45 -13.42
N ILE A 80 -9.46 45.87 -13.98
CA ILE A 80 -9.19 47.28 -14.26
C ILE A 80 -10.14 47.64 -15.40
N ASP A 81 -11.23 48.33 -15.05
CA ASP A 81 -12.13 48.96 -16.00
C ASP A 81 -11.43 50.19 -16.59
N GLU A 82 -10.76 50.01 -17.73
CA GLU A 82 -10.41 51.09 -18.63
C GLU A 82 -11.11 50.89 -19.97
N SER A 83 -12.42 51.14 -20.01
CA SER A 83 -13.09 51.44 -21.29
C SER A 83 -14.39 52.22 -21.11
N SER A 84 -14.29 53.43 -20.53
CA SER A 84 -15.23 54.47 -20.94
C SER A 84 -14.76 55.00 -22.30
N ILE A 85 -15.35 54.46 -23.38
CA ILE A 85 -15.65 55.14 -24.66
C ILE A 85 -16.18 54.06 -25.65
N TYR A 86 -17.38 54.32 -26.20
CA TYR A 86 -18.20 53.52 -27.13
C TYR A 86 -19.18 52.50 -26.51
N GLY A 87 -20.47 52.87 -26.54
CA GLY A 87 -21.58 52.05 -26.05
C GLY A 87 -22.26 51.17 -27.10
N VAL A 88 -23.41 50.63 -26.67
CA VAL A 88 -24.54 49.97 -27.38
C VAL A 88 -24.74 48.46 -27.05
N ASN A 89 -25.73 48.24 -26.17
CA ASN A 89 -26.81 47.23 -26.09
C ASN A 89 -26.66 45.75 -26.50
N ASN A 90 -26.92 44.91 -25.48
CA ASN A 90 -27.89 43.79 -25.36
C ASN A 90 -27.99 42.61 -26.36
N ASN A 91 -27.80 41.44 -25.74
CA ASN A 91 -28.49 40.15 -25.90
C ASN A 91 -27.89 39.13 -26.90
N SER A 92 -27.23 38.09 -26.38
CA SER A 92 -27.70 36.68 -26.43
C SER A 92 -26.66 35.74 -25.81
N ASN A 93 -27.16 34.74 -25.10
CA ASN A 93 -26.46 33.78 -24.26
C ASN A 93 -25.49 32.88 -25.06
N ASP A 94 -24.35 32.48 -24.46
CA ASP A 94 -24.05 31.05 -24.23
C ASP A 94 -22.67 30.80 -23.57
N THR A 95 -22.74 30.39 -22.30
CA THR A 95 -22.12 29.21 -21.71
C THR A 95 -20.66 28.85 -22.07
N TYR A 96 -19.71 29.35 -21.26
CA TYR A 96 -18.43 28.67 -21.11
C TYR A 96 -18.59 27.50 -20.12
N GLN A 97 -18.51 26.27 -20.63
CA GLN A 97 -18.33 25.10 -19.79
C GLN A 97 -16.97 25.21 -19.08
N HIS A 98 -17.02 25.70 -17.85
CA HIS A 98 -15.98 25.48 -16.87
C HIS A 98 -16.02 23.99 -16.52
N GLY A 99 -15.18 23.19 -17.19
CA GLY A 99 -15.01 21.79 -16.88
C GLY A 99 -14.47 21.67 -15.46
N GLN A 100 -15.36 21.40 -14.50
CA GLN A 100 -14.96 20.95 -13.18
C GLN A 100 -14.22 19.64 -13.37
N PHE A 101 -12.91 19.63 -13.14
CA PHE A 101 -12.21 18.42 -12.81
C PHE A 101 -12.76 17.97 -11.46
N GLN A 102 -13.82 17.17 -11.51
CA GLN A 102 -14.22 16.35 -10.38
C GLN A 102 -13.01 15.45 -10.11
N PHE A 103 -12.23 15.79 -9.10
CA PHE A 103 -11.50 14.79 -8.36
C PHE A 103 -12.59 13.89 -7.77
N GLN A 104 -12.93 12.85 -8.53
CA GLN A 104 -13.66 11.73 -8.02
C GLN A 104 -12.89 11.33 -6.78
N GLN A 105 -13.51 11.55 -5.61
CA GLN A 105 -13.05 10.94 -4.38
C GLN A 105 -13.15 9.45 -4.62
N GLY A 106 -12.09 8.89 -5.19
CA GLY A 106 -11.87 7.47 -5.31
C GLY A 106 -11.65 6.99 -3.89
N ASN A 107 -12.76 6.66 -3.24
CA ASN A 107 -12.87 5.63 -2.23
C ASN A 107 -11.67 5.57 -1.26
N CYS A 108 -11.70 6.37 -0.19
CA CYS A 108 -10.88 6.10 1.00
C CYS A 108 -11.35 4.86 1.77
N GLY A 109 -12.31 4.10 1.24
CA GLY A 109 -12.61 2.76 1.68
C GLY A 109 -11.67 1.79 0.98
N PHE A 110 -10.69 1.25 1.70
CA PHE A 110 -10.36 -0.18 1.71
C PHE A 110 -8.95 -0.39 2.29
N PHE A 111 -8.86 -0.54 3.60
CA PHE A 111 -8.08 -1.61 4.23
C PHE A 111 -8.73 -1.89 5.59
N ASP A 112 -9.88 -2.57 5.53
CA ASP A 112 -10.19 -3.52 6.59
C ASP A 112 -9.19 -4.67 6.44
N ASP A 113 -8.05 -4.55 7.12
CA ASP A 113 -7.26 -5.72 7.51
C ASP A 113 -6.87 -5.54 8.97
N ALA A 114 -7.90 -5.47 9.81
CA ALA A 114 -7.84 -5.91 11.18
C ALA A 114 -7.56 -7.43 11.24
N ASN A 115 -6.46 -7.94 10.66
CA ASN A 115 -5.96 -9.30 10.89
C ASN A 115 -4.54 -9.62 10.37
N ILE A 116 -3.58 -8.68 10.42
CA ILE A 116 -2.18 -9.01 10.05
C ILE A 116 -1.26 -9.11 11.29
N GLY A 117 -1.79 -8.80 12.48
CA GLY A 117 -1.06 -8.86 13.75
C GLY A 117 -1.39 -10.05 14.66
N SER A 118 -2.34 -10.91 14.29
CA SER A 118 -2.91 -11.91 15.22
C SER A 118 -2.74 -13.38 14.81
N LEU A 119 -2.03 -13.70 13.72
CA LEU A 119 -1.85 -15.10 13.28
C LEU A 119 -0.42 -15.63 13.40
N LEU A 120 0.39 -14.99 14.24
CA LEU A 120 1.60 -15.58 14.77
C LEU A 120 1.49 -15.55 16.29
N GLU A 121 0.56 -16.37 16.80
CA GLU A 121 0.76 -16.93 18.13
C GLU A 121 2.22 -17.40 18.22
N PRO A 122 2.89 -17.17 19.35
CA PRO A 122 4.21 -17.72 19.54
C PRO A 122 4.06 -19.23 19.33
N MET A 123 4.73 -19.75 18.29
CA MET A 123 4.94 -21.18 18.12
C MET A 123 5.77 -21.64 19.32
N ILE A 124 5.09 -21.84 20.46
CA ILE A 124 5.62 -22.52 21.63
C ILE A 124 5.67 -23.98 21.21
N TRP A 125 6.75 -24.38 20.55
CA TRP A 125 7.08 -25.79 20.41
C TRP A 125 7.51 -26.27 21.81
N THR A 126 6.64 -26.99 22.49
CA THR A 126 6.98 -27.85 23.64
C THR A 126 7.92 -28.96 23.22
#